data_AF-A0A409YSS7-F1
#
_entry.id   AF-A0A409YSS7-F1
#
_cell.length_a   1.000
_cell.length_b   1.000
_cell.length_c   1.000
_cell.angle_alpha   90.00
_cell.angle_beta   90.00
_cell.angle_gamma   90.00
#
_symmetry.space_group_name_H-M   'P 1'
#
loop_
_entity.id
_entity.type
_entity.pdbx_description
1 polymer ?
#
loop_
_entity_poly.entity_id
_entity_poly.type
_entity_poly.pdbx_seq_one_letter_code
_entity_poly.pdbx_strand_id
1 'polypeptide(L)'
;MHFAILSFFTVFSLFVGALSAPVELVRRGPDLAISLRETGKNTANWHFALVVHSTGAVFTGKYVPIHEFVLHDGCLVYDSRTAPTTDRQIVDTAKIIPKNGEATDADLEKAVEGILKTNEKSTDPLTDPKYKNCFDYAIGAVQELEKHGYVSPADYGKFKAYYEHKEGGKEYHEVVREKTYPGLKSTIEAQAKASKP
;
A
#
# COMPACT_ATOMS: atom_id res chain seq x y z
N MET A 1 4.09 -13.91 73.29
CA MET A 1 4.31 -13.07 72.10
C MET A 1 4.97 -13.91 71.04
N HIS A 2 4.26 -14.21 69.96
CA HIS A 2 4.78 -14.84 68.75
C HIS A 2 4.38 -13.93 67.58
N PHE A 3 5.13 -14.03 66.50
CA PHE A 3 5.00 -13.29 65.23
C PHE A 3 5.71 -11.93 65.16
N ALA A 4 6.87 -11.94 64.52
CA ALA A 4 7.14 -11.15 63.30
C ALA A 4 8.63 -11.25 62.93
N ILE A 5 9.08 -12.43 62.50
CA ILE A 5 10.32 -12.53 61.71
C ILE A 5 9.89 -13.10 60.36
N LEU A 6 9.08 -12.31 59.64
CA LEU A 6 8.88 -12.56 58.22
C LEU A 6 10.19 -12.16 57.54
N SER A 7 10.91 -13.19 57.14
CA SER A 7 12.30 -13.17 56.70
C SER A 7 12.53 -12.14 55.59
N PHE A 8 13.44 -11.20 55.84
CA PHE A 8 13.97 -10.25 54.84
C PHE A 8 14.49 -10.99 53.59
N PHE A 9 14.92 -12.25 53.76
CA PHE A 9 15.36 -13.11 52.65
C PHE A 9 14.23 -13.52 51.69
N THR A 10 12.99 -13.68 52.15
CA THR A 10 11.86 -14.00 51.25
C THR A 10 11.48 -12.81 50.36
N VAL A 11 11.57 -11.59 50.88
CA VAL A 11 11.28 -10.37 50.10
C VAL A 11 12.40 -10.10 49.09
N PHE A 12 13.67 -10.29 49.48
CA PHE A 12 14.80 -10.09 48.57
C PHE A 12 14.84 -11.14 47.44
N SER A 13 14.52 -12.40 47.73
CA SER A 13 14.43 -13.46 46.70
C SER A 13 13.31 -13.23 45.68
N LEU A 14 12.19 -12.63 46.08
CA LEU A 14 11.11 -12.23 45.17
C LEU A 14 11.53 -11.09 44.22
N PHE A 15 12.34 -10.14 44.70
CA PHE A 15 12.85 -9.04 43.87
C PHE A 15 13.93 -9.48 42.88
N VAL A 16 14.82 -10.41 43.26
CA VAL A 16 15.84 -10.95 42.34
C VAL A 16 15.20 -11.86 41.28
N GLY A 17 14.17 -12.63 41.63
CA GLY A 17 13.41 -13.43 40.66
C GLY A 17 12.72 -12.60 39.57
N ALA A 18 12.20 -11.42 39.92
CA ALA A 18 11.55 -10.52 38.96
C ALA A 18 12.52 -9.84 37.98
N LEU A 19 13.79 -9.67 38.36
CA LEU A 19 14.84 -9.10 37.50
C LEU A 19 15.60 -10.15 36.67
N SER A 20 15.41 -11.44 36.99
CA SER A 20 16.08 -12.57 36.32
C SER A 20 15.19 -13.26 35.28
N ALA A 21 13.93 -12.85 35.14
CA ALA A 21 13.11 -13.29 34.03
C ALA A 21 13.79 -12.75 32.76
N PRO A 22 14.27 -13.61 31.84
CA PRO A 22 14.72 -13.13 30.55
C PRO A 22 13.57 -12.31 29.98
N VAL A 23 13.84 -11.05 29.64
CA VAL A 23 12.98 -10.34 28.71
C VAL A 23 13.13 -11.12 27.41
N GLU A 24 12.34 -12.18 27.23
CA GLU A 24 11.99 -12.65 25.91
C GLU A 24 11.33 -11.45 25.26
N LEU A 25 12.15 -10.67 24.56
CA LEU A 25 11.69 -9.87 23.44
C LEU A 25 11.02 -10.88 22.52
N VAL A 26 9.73 -11.11 22.76
CA VAL A 26 8.87 -11.92 21.89
C VAL A 26 9.09 -11.35 20.52
N ARG A 27 9.80 -12.11 19.68
CA ARG A 27 10.15 -11.67 18.34
C ARG A 27 8.83 -11.56 17.60
N ARG A 28 8.28 -10.35 17.55
CA ARG A 28 7.02 -10.07 16.86
C ARG A 28 7.25 -10.48 15.41
N GLY A 29 6.41 -11.39 14.92
CA GLY A 29 6.41 -11.72 13.50
C GLY A 29 6.16 -10.48 12.66
N PRO A 30 6.50 -10.51 11.36
CA PRO A 30 6.26 -9.37 10.49
C PRO A 30 4.77 -9.00 10.44
N ASP A 31 4.51 -7.71 10.30
CA ASP A 31 3.21 -7.11 10.48
C ASP A 31 2.97 -5.97 9.49
N LEU A 32 2.94 -6.35 8.21
CA LEU A 32 2.68 -5.45 7.09
C LEU A 32 1.27 -5.63 6.52
N ALA A 33 0.77 -4.56 5.92
CA ALA A 33 -0.43 -4.48 5.11
C ALA A 33 -0.15 -3.77 3.80
N ILE A 34 -1.01 -4.01 2.82
CA ILE A 34 -1.08 -3.28 1.56
C ILE A 34 -2.46 -2.64 1.43
N SER A 35 -2.50 -1.35 1.14
CA SER A 35 -3.73 -0.59 1.00
C SER A 35 -3.89 0.00 -0.39
N LEU A 36 -5.11 -0.03 -0.91
CA LEU A 36 -5.50 0.75 -2.07
C LEU A 36 -5.84 2.17 -1.62
N ARG A 37 -5.08 3.13 -2.13
CA ARG A 37 -5.30 4.56 -1.92
C ARG A 37 -5.98 5.17 -3.14
N GLU A 38 -7.04 5.93 -2.92
CA GLU A 38 -7.76 6.74 -3.89
C GLU A 38 -7.59 8.22 -3.56
N THR A 39 -7.18 9.01 -4.54
CA THR A 39 -6.93 10.46 -4.40
C THR A 39 -7.65 11.22 -5.51
N GLY A 40 -8.15 12.43 -5.22
CA GLY A 40 -8.72 13.29 -6.25
C GLY A 40 -9.98 12.75 -6.93
N LYS A 41 -10.78 11.91 -6.25
CA LYS A 41 -12.01 11.32 -6.78
C LYS A 41 -12.88 12.36 -7.47
N ASN A 42 -13.40 12.02 -8.66
CA ASN A 42 -14.25 12.89 -9.49
C ASN A 42 -13.55 14.15 -10.03
N THR A 43 -12.21 14.20 -10.05
CA THR A 43 -11.44 15.32 -10.60
C THR A 43 -10.51 14.85 -11.72
N ALA A 44 -9.89 15.79 -12.44
CA ALA A 44 -8.85 15.47 -13.42
C ALA A 44 -7.63 14.78 -12.79
N ASN A 45 -7.40 14.96 -11.48
CA ASN A 45 -6.31 14.36 -10.71
C ASN A 45 -6.73 13.05 -10.01
N TRP A 46 -7.81 12.40 -10.47
CA TRP A 46 -8.24 11.14 -9.87
C TRP A 46 -7.19 10.05 -10.10
N HIS A 47 -6.65 9.50 -9.02
CA HIS A 47 -5.51 8.60 -9.05
C HIS A 47 -5.58 7.51 -7.97
N PHE A 48 -5.04 6.35 -8.30
CA PHE A 48 -4.98 5.15 -7.45
C PHE A 48 -3.56 4.70 -7.21
N ALA A 49 -3.26 4.32 -5.98
CA ALA A 49 -1.94 3.86 -5.56
C ALA A 49 -2.03 2.65 -4.63
N LEU A 50 -1.00 1.81 -4.62
CA LEU A 50 -0.80 0.83 -3.56
C LEU A 50 0.22 1.35 -2.56
N VAL A 51 -0.07 1.20 -1.27
CA VAL A 51 0.82 1.61 -0.19
C VAL A 51 1.07 0.42 0.72
N VAL A 52 2.34 0.07 0.95
CA VAL A 52 2.72 -0.90 1.96
C VAL A 52 3.14 -0.19 3.24
N HIS A 53 2.61 -0.66 4.36
CA HIS A 53 2.79 -0.06 5.67
C HIS A 53 2.62 -1.10 6.78
N SER A 54 3.04 -0.77 8.01
CA SER A 54 2.75 -1.63 9.17
C SER A 54 1.29 -1.53 9.60
N THR A 55 0.70 -2.62 10.10
CA THR A 55 -0.74 -2.64 10.48
C THR A 55 -1.07 -1.73 11.67
N GLY A 56 -0.08 -1.41 12.50
CA GLY A 56 -0.20 -0.53 13.67
C GLY A 56 0.23 0.92 13.45
N ALA A 57 0.74 1.28 12.27
CA ALA A 57 1.05 2.67 11.98
C ALA A 57 -0.24 3.47 11.86
N VAL A 58 -0.47 4.36 12.83
CA VAL A 58 -1.51 5.40 12.78
C VAL A 58 -1.10 6.44 11.74
N PHE A 59 -1.14 6.10 10.45
CA PHE A 59 -0.93 7.00 9.31
C PHE A 59 0.04 8.20 9.56
N THR A 60 1.16 7.91 10.23
CA THR A 60 2.24 8.83 10.64
C THR A 60 3.50 7.97 10.80
N GLY A 61 3.90 7.26 9.75
CA GLY A 61 5.05 6.37 9.79
C GLY A 61 5.53 6.03 8.39
N LYS A 62 6.81 5.65 8.26
CA LYS A 62 7.52 5.36 7.01
C LYS A 62 6.63 4.56 6.03
N TYR A 63 6.25 5.18 4.92
CA TYR A 63 5.43 4.59 3.88
C TYR A 63 6.30 4.18 2.70
N VAL A 64 5.95 3.05 2.09
CA VAL A 64 6.54 2.61 0.83
C VAL A 64 5.41 2.60 -0.19
N PRO A 65 5.22 3.68 -0.96
CA PRO A 65 4.23 3.80 -2.02
C PRO A 65 4.67 2.92 -3.17
N ILE A 66 4.16 1.69 -3.16
CA ILE A 66 4.56 0.70 -4.13
C ILE A 66 4.13 1.10 -5.55
N HIS A 67 3.08 1.93 -5.74
CA HIS A 67 2.82 2.57 -7.04
C HIS A 67 2.11 3.92 -6.88
N GLU A 68 2.78 5.04 -7.13
CA GLU A 68 2.18 6.39 -7.09
C GLU A 68 2.38 7.13 -8.43
N PHE A 69 1.43 8.01 -8.78
CA PHE A 69 1.60 8.97 -9.86
C PHE A 69 2.50 10.11 -9.37
N VAL A 70 3.64 10.24 -10.00
CA VAL A 70 4.56 11.34 -9.75
C VAL A 70 4.42 12.33 -10.90
N LEU A 71 4.14 13.59 -10.57
CA LEU A 71 3.93 14.71 -11.50
C LEU A 71 4.99 14.84 -12.62
N HIS A 72 6.16 14.21 -12.49
CA HIS A 72 7.24 14.22 -13.47
C HIS A 72 7.57 12.84 -14.09
N ASP A 73 7.14 11.73 -13.48
CA ASP A 73 7.47 10.37 -13.95
C ASP A 73 6.26 9.57 -14.44
N GLY A 74 5.05 10.14 -14.35
CA GLY A 74 3.82 9.50 -14.76
C GLY A 74 3.28 8.52 -13.72
N CYS A 75 2.44 7.60 -14.19
CA CYS A 75 1.80 6.55 -13.38
C CYS A 75 2.72 5.31 -13.29
N LEU A 76 2.52 4.45 -12.28
CA LEU A 76 3.18 3.13 -12.13
C LEU A 76 4.63 3.13 -11.63
N VAL A 77 5.08 4.15 -10.92
CA VAL A 77 6.43 4.17 -10.36
C VAL A 77 6.47 3.40 -9.04
N TYR A 78 7.30 2.35 -8.97
CA TYR A 78 7.69 1.78 -7.68
C TYR A 78 8.59 2.76 -6.94
N ASP A 79 8.16 3.20 -5.76
CA ASP A 79 8.84 4.24 -5.01
C ASP A 79 8.85 3.94 -3.50
N SER A 80 9.95 4.25 -2.84
CA SER A 80 10.15 4.04 -1.40
C SER A 80 10.06 5.33 -0.57
N ARG A 81 9.49 6.40 -1.15
CA ARG A 81 9.29 7.70 -0.49
C ARG A 81 8.13 7.71 0.51
N THR A 82 8.20 8.57 1.53
CA THR A 82 7.09 8.74 2.48
C THR A 82 5.88 9.42 1.80
N ALA A 83 4.80 8.68 1.53
CA ALA A 83 3.58 9.22 0.94
C ALA A 83 2.56 9.65 2.02
N PRO A 84 2.06 10.90 2.02
CA PRO A 84 0.99 11.28 2.93
C PRO A 84 -0.27 10.46 2.60
N THR A 85 -0.73 9.71 3.58
CA THR A 85 -1.99 8.97 3.55
C THR A 85 -2.83 9.49 4.70
N THR A 86 -3.75 10.41 4.43
CA THR A 86 -4.81 10.66 5.41
C THR A 86 -5.80 9.51 5.29
N ASP A 87 -6.33 8.99 6.40
CA ASP A 87 -7.27 7.85 6.46
C ASP A 87 -8.41 7.92 5.44
N ARG A 88 -8.84 9.16 5.07
CA ARG A 88 -9.90 9.44 4.10
C ARG A 88 -9.60 9.04 2.65
N GLN A 89 -8.37 8.60 2.36
CA GLN A 89 -7.94 8.21 1.02
C GLN A 89 -7.75 6.69 0.88
N ILE A 90 -7.84 5.92 1.97
CA ILE A 90 -7.75 4.46 1.88
C ILE A 90 -9.12 3.88 1.58
N VAL A 91 -9.18 3.09 0.52
CA VAL A 91 -10.40 2.42 0.08
C VAL A 91 -10.50 1.03 0.69
N ASP A 92 -9.41 0.28 0.63
CA ASP A 92 -9.35 -1.10 1.09
C ASP A 92 -7.94 -1.44 1.57
N THR A 93 -7.82 -2.45 2.42
CA THR A 93 -6.57 -2.91 3.02
C THR A 93 -6.54 -4.41 3.16
N ALA A 94 -5.45 -5.03 2.72
CA ALA A 94 -5.15 -6.43 2.89
C ALA A 94 -3.95 -6.62 3.81
N LYS A 95 -4.01 -7.61 4.70
CA LYS A 95 -2.83 -8.01 5.47
C LYS A 95 -1.87 -8.77 4.55
N ILE A 96 -0.57 -8.48 4.65
CA ILE A 96 0.47 -9.23 3.94
C ILE A 96 0.85 -10.45 4.78
N ILE A 97 0.81 -11.62 4.15
CA ILE A 97 1.10 -12.91 4.77
C ILE A 97 2.58 -13.25 4.52
N PRO A 98 3.40 -13.47 5.57
CA PRO A 98 4.76 -13.99 5.40
C PRO A 98 4.70 -15.43 4.91
N LYS A 99 4.89 -15.64 3.62
CA LYS A 99 4.65 -16.93 2.95
C LYS A 99 5.88 -17.84 2.93
N ASN A 100 7.09 -17.28 2.84
CA ASN A 100 8.33 -18.04 2.71
C ASN A 100 9.24 -17.98 3.95
N GLY A 101 8.66 -17.66 5.10
CA GLY A 101 9.39 -17.63 6.39
C GLY A 101 10.13 -16.33 6.64
N GLU A 102 9.65 -15.23 6.05
CA GLU A 102 10.15 -13.88 6.30
C GLU A 102 10.08 -13.58 7.81
N ALA A 103 11.24 -13.26 8.40
CA ALA A 103 11.38 -13.16 9.85
C ALA A 103 11.18 -11.73 10.38
N THR A 104 11.20 -10.73 9.50
CA THR A 104 11.10 -9.31 9.82
C THR A 104 10.26 -8.57 8.79
N ASP A 105 9.76 -7.38 9.14
CA ASP A 105 9.04 -6.50 8.20
C ASP A 105 9.89 -6.19 6.97
N ALA A 106 11.20 -5.96 7.15
CA ALA A 106 12.11 -5.68 6.04
C ALA A 106 12.26 -6.87 5.08
N ASP A 107 12.28 -8.10 5.60
CA ASP A 107 12.32 -9.31 4.75
C ASP A 107 11.02 -9.46 3.96
N LEU A 108 9.87 -9.20 4.61
CA LEU A 108 8.56 -9.27 3.99
C LEU A 108 8.36 -8.17 2.93
N GLU A 109 8.79 -6.95 3.23
CA GLU A 109 8.77 -5.82 2.30
C GLU A 109 9.60 -6.11 1.06
N LYS A 110 10.81 -6.66 1.22
CA LYS A 110 11.67 -7.03 0.10
C LYS A 110 11.05 -8.13 -0.78
N ALA A 111 10.36 -9.08 -0.18
CA ALA A 111 9.66 -10.12 -0.91
C ALA A 111 8.50 -9.55 -1.75
N VAL A 112 7.72 -8.64 -1.15
CA VAL A 112 6.64 -7.90 -1.83
C VAL A 112 7.20 -7.00 -2.92
N GLU A 113 8.30 -6.28 -2.68
CA GLU A 113 9.02 -5.49 -3.69
C GLU A 113 9.41 -6.36 -4.89
N GLY A 114 9.97 -7.55 -4.65
CA GLY A 114 10.39 -8.45 -5.73
C GLY A 114 9.26 -8.85 -6.69
N ILE A 115 8.01 -8.84 -6.21
CA ILE A 115 6.81 -9.15 -7.01
C ILE A 115 6.28 -7.89 -7.70
N LEU A 116 6.24 -6.77 -6.97
CA LEU A 116 5.56 -5.56 -7.42
C LEU A 116 6.44 -4.60 -8.21
N LYS A 117 7.76 -4.70 -8.07
CA LYS A 117 8.70 -3.81 -8.74
C LYS A 117 8.56 -3.94 -10.25
N THR A 118 8.21 -2.84 -10.89
CA THR A 118 8.15 -2.72 -12.33
C THR A 118 9.05 -1.58 -12.81
N ASN A 119 9.68 -1.81 -13.97
CA ASN A 119 10.35 -0.75 -14.73
C ASN A 119 9.39 -0.11 -15.74
N GLU A 120 8.16 -0.64 -15.88
CA GLU A 120 7.12 -0.04 -16.71
C GLU A 120 6.68 1.27 -16.06
N LYS A 121 7.05 2.38 -16.69
CA LYS A 121 6.44 3.68 -16.43
C LYS A 121 5.28 3.86 -17.39
N SER A 122 4.10 4.17 -16.87
CA SER A 122 3.03 4.66 -17.72
C SER A 122 3.28 6.14 -17.96
N THR A 123 3.57 6.51 -19.21
CA THR A 123 3.70 7.92 -19.58
C THR A 123 2.32 8.58 -19.67
N ASP A 124 2.20 9.79 -20.19
CA ASP A 124 0.92 10.51 -20.21
C ASP A 124 -0.19 9.64 -20.85
N PRO A 125 -1.35 9.43 -20.17
CA PRO A 125 -2.48 8.64 -20.69
C PRO A 125 -2.97 9.04 -22.08
N LEU A 126 -2.61 10.24 -22.53
CA LEU A 126 -3.03 10.80 -23.80
C LEU A 126 -2.01 10.61 -24.91
N THR A 127 -0.76 10.27 -24.57
CA THR A 127 0.32 10.06 -25.55
C THR A 127 0.81 8.61 -25.60
N ASP A 128 0.52 7.81 -24.59
CA ASP A 128 0.99 6.43 -24.49
C ASP A 128 -0.09 5.43 -24.94
N PRO A 129 0.04 4.82 -26.13
CA PRO A 129 -0.91 3.80 -26.58
C PRO A 129 -0.84 2.50 -25.74
N LYS A 130 0.18 2.37 -24.88
CA LYS A 130 0.32 1.28 -23.91
C LYS A 130 -0.01 1.70 -22.49
N TYR A 131 -0.60 2.90 -22.30
CA TYR A 131 -0.96 3.40 -20.98
C TYR A 131 -1.79 2.37 -20.22
N LYS A 132 -1.22 1.85 -19.14
CA LYS A 132 -1.97 1.06 -18.16
C LYS A 132 -2.44 2.02 -17.08
N ASN A 133 -3.75 2.10 -16.88
CA ASN A 133 -4.34 2.89 -15.81
C ASN A 133 -3.73 2.46 -14.47
N CYS A 134 -3.35 3.43 -13.63
CA CYS A 134 -2.89 3.18 -12.27
C CYS A 134 -3.86 2.29 -11.47
N PHE A 135 -5.17 2.39 -11.71
CA PHE A 135 -6.14 1.50 -11.05
C PHE A 135 -6.02 0.04 -11.52
N ASP A 136 -6.02 -0.20 -12.84
CA ASP A 136 -5.87 -1.54 -13.42
C ASP A 136 -4.57 -2.20 -12.94
N TYR A 137 -3.49 -1.43 -12.88
CA TYR A 137 -2.22 -1.90 -12.37
C TYR A 137 -2.30 -2.25 -10.87
N ALA A 138 -2.87 -1.38 -10.03
CA ALA A 138 -3.00 -1.65 -8.60
C ALA A 138 -3.77 -2.95 -8.34
N ILE A 139 -4.83 -3.21 -9.11
CA ILE A 139 -5.58 -4.46 -9.00
C ILE A 139 -4.76 -5.66 -9.48
N GLY A 140 -4.04 -5.52 -10.60
CA GLY A 140 -3.12 -6.56 -11.09
C GLY A 140 -2.02 -6.89 -10.09
N ALA A 141 -1.44 -5.88 -9.44
CA ALA A 141 -0.41 -6.04 -8.41
C ALA A 141 -0.92 -6.84 -7.20
N VAL A 142 -2.12 -6.53 -6.69
CA VAL A 142 -2.72 -7.30 -5.58
C VAL A 142 -3.04 -8.73 -6.03
N GLN A 143 -3.47 -8.92 -7.28
CA GLN A 143 -3.66 -10.26 -7.84
C GLN A 143 -2.36 -11.07 -7.90
N GLU A 144 -1.23 -10.45 -8.30
CA GLU A 144 0.07 -11.15 -8.29
C GLU A 144 0.50 -11.50 -6.86
N LEU A 145 0.29 -10.63 -5.88
CA LEU A 145 0.55 -10.98 -4.48
C LEU A 145 -0.32 -12.16 -4.00
N GLU A 146 -1.58 -12.24 -4.44
CA GLU A 146 -2.47 -13.36 -4.13
C GLU A 146 -1.95 -14.67 -4.74
N LYS A 147 -1.57 -14.67 -6.03
CA LYS A 147 -0.98 -15.84 -6.70
C LYS A 147 0.29 -16.34 -6.01
N HIS A 148 1.07 -15.43 -5.44
CA HIS A 148 2.28 -15.75 -4.68
C HIS A 148 2.01 -16.06 -3.19
N GLY A 149 0.76 -15.99 -2.74
CA GLY A 149 0.34 -16.34 -1.38
C GLY A 149 0.62 -15.29 -0.31
N TYR A 150 0.99 -14.06 -0.70
CA TYR A 150 1.21 -12.93 0.21
C TYR A 150 -0.07 -12.16 0.53
N VAL A 151 -1.14 -12.33 -0.26
CA VAL A 151 -2.48 -11.80 0.01
C VAL A 151 -3.47 -12.94 -0.03
N SER A 152 -4.47 -12.93 0.86
CA SER A 152 -5.50 -13.97 0.88
C SER A 152 -6.47 -13.80 -0.31
N PRO A 153 -7.06 -14.89 -0.84
CA PRO A 153 -8.10 -14.78 -1.87
C PRO A 153 -9.30 -13.94 -1.44
N ALA A 154 -9.64 -13.99 -0.14
CA ALA A 154 -10.72 -13.19 0.44
C ALA A 154 -10.40 -11.69 0.40
N ASP A 155 -9.17 -11.31 0.74
CA ASP A 155 -8.76 -9.90 0.70
C ASP A 155 -8.64 -9.40 -0.74
N TYR A 156 -8.06 -10.18 -1.66
CA TYR A 156 -8.07 -9.83 -3.08
C TYR A 156 -9.50 -9.65 -3.61
N GLY A 157 -10.45 -10.50 -3.16
CA GLY A 157 -11.85 -10.38 -3.50
C GLY A 157 -12.46 -9.02 -3.16
N LYS A 158 -12.04 -8.37 -2.07
CA LYS A 158 -12.54 -7.04 -1.68
C LYS A 158 -12.02 -5.94 -2.63
N PHE A 159 -10.72 -5.98 -2.97
CA PHE A 159 -10.11 -5.07 -3.95
C PHE A 159 -10.77 -5.21 -5.32
N LYS A 160 -11.00 -6.45 -5.75
CA LYS A 160 -11.71 -6.76 -7.00
C LYS A 160 -13.15 -6.24 -6.98
N ALA A 161 -13.88 -6.43 -5.87
CA ALA A 161 -15.23 -5.92 -5.74
C ALA A 161 -15.29 -4.38 -5.84
N TYR A 162 -14.31 -3.66 -5.27
CA TYR A 162 -14.21 -2.22 -5.44
C TYR A 162 -13.92 -1.82 -6.90
N TYR A 163 -13.01 -2.53 -7.58
CA TYR A 163 -12.69 -2.31 -8.99
C TYR A 163 -13.89 -2.52 -9.94
N GLU A 164 -14.75 -3.47 -9.61
CA GLU A 164 -15.97 -3.77 -10.37
C GLU A 164 -17.17 -2.92 -9.92
N HIS A 165 -17.01 -2.07 -8.91
CA HIS A 165 -18.11 -1.28 -8.35
C HIS A 165 -18.61 -0.22 -9.32
N LYS A 166 -19.94 -0.08 -9.44
CA LYS A 166 -20.57 0.89 -10.36
C LYS A 166 -20.24 2.35 -10.03
N GLU A 167 -19.96 2.63 -8.76
CA GLU A 167 -19.61 3.97 -8.26
C GLU A 167 -18.23 3.91 -7.61
N GLY A 168 -17.17 4.16 -8.39
CA GLY A 168 -15.78 4.13 -7.93
C GLY A 168 -14.91 3.06 -8.58
N GLY A 169 -15.51 2.11 -9.29
CA GLY A 169 -14.81 1.11 -10.09
C GLY A 169 -14.38 1.60 -11.47
N LYS A 170 -13.87 0.68 -12.28
CA LYS A 170 -13.22 0.95 -13.58
C LYS A 170 -14.10 1.79 -14.51
N GLU A 171 -15.33 1.36 -14.75
CA GLU A 171 -16.24 2.02 -15.69
C GLU A 171 -16.52 3.47 -15.27
N TYR A 172 -16.72 3.70 -13.97
CA TYR A 172 -16.95 5.06 -13.45
C TYR A 172 -15.69 5.93 -13.57
N HIS A 173 -14.51 5.37 -13.32
CA HIS A 173 -13.24 6.05 -13.54
C HIS A 173 -13.04 6.44 -15.01
N GLU A 174 -13.37 5.55 -15.95
CA GLU A 174 -13.31 5.86 -17.39
C GLU A 174 -14.26 7.00 -17.77
N VAL A 175 -15.50 6.99 -17.26
CA VAL A 175 -16.47 8.05 -17.49
C VAL A 175 -16.01 9.40 -16.93
N VAL A 176 -15.49 9.43 -15.70
CA VAL A 176 -14.98 10.67 -15.11
C VAL A 176 -13.77 11.16 -15.90
N ARG A 177 -12.84 10.28 -16.28
CA ARG A 177 -11.70 10.63 -17.13
C ARG A 177 -12.18 11.25 -18.44
N GLU A 178 -13.10 10.61 -19.16
CA GLU A 178 -13.64 11.15 -20.41
C GLU A 178 -14.32 12.51 -20.24
N LYS A 179 -14.96 12.77 -19.10
CA LYS A 179 -15.62 14.05 -18.80
C LYS A 179 -14.68 15.15 -18.30
N THR A 180 -13.61 14.80 -17.59
CA THR A 180 -12.68 15.76 -16.97
C THR A 180 -11.48 16.09 -17.87
N TYR A 181 -11.13 15.20 -18.80
CA TYR A 181 -10.04 15.38 -19.77
C TYR A 181 -10.39 16.06 -21.14
N PRO A 182 -11.63 16.47 -21.51
CA PRO A 182 -11.90 17.09 -22.82
C PRO A 182 -11.09 18.36 -23.12
N GLY A 183 -10.80 19.19 -22.10
CA GLY A 183 -9.91 20.34 -22.24
C GLY A 183 -8.47 19.96 -22.56
N LEU A 184 -8.01 18.83 -22.04
CA LEU A 184 -6.66 18.29 -22.30
C LEU A 184 -6.60 17.58 -23.65
N LYS A 185 -7.62 16.78 -24.00
CA LYS A 185 -7.79 16.16 -25.32
C LYS A 185 -7.81 17.18 -26.46
N SER A 186 -8.58 18.26 -26.31
CA SER A 186 -8.65 19.34 -27.30
C SER A 186 -7.32 20.11 -27.44
N THR A 187 -6.61 20.33 -26.33
CA THR A 187 -5.27 20.95 -26.34
C THR A 187 -4.25 20.06 -27.06
N ILE A 188 -4.31 18.74 -26.85
CA ILE A 188 -3.42 17.76 -27.47
C ILE A 188 -3.72 17.58 -28.96
N GLU A 189 -4.99 17.52 -29.34
CA GLU A 189 -5.40 17.47 -30.76
C GLU A 189 -4.99 18.73 -31.50
N ALA A 190 -5.01 19.90 -30.85
CA ALA A 190 -4.52 21.16 -31.39
C ALA A 190 -2.99 21.17 -31.56
N GLN A 191 -2.24 20.67 -30.56
CA GLN A 191 -0.78 20.59 -30.61
C GLN A 191 -0.28 19.56 -31.65
N ALA A 192 -0.91 18.39 -31.74
CA ALA A 192 -0.57 17.36 -32.73
C ALA A 192 -0.84 17.80 -34.19
N LYS A 193 -1.83 18.69 -34.39
CA LYS A 193 -2.06 19.36 -35.68
C LYS A 193 -1.01 20.42 -35.99
N ALA A 194 -0.52 21.14 -34.98
CA ALA A 194 0.49 22.18 -35.14
C ALA A 194 1.92 21.64 -35.34
N SER A 195 2.18 20.41 -34.91
CA SER A 195 3.49 19.76 -35.04
C SER A 195 3.65 18.87 -36.27
N LYS A 196 2.62 18.74 -37.12
CA LYS A 196 2.76 18.12 -38.45
C LYS A 196 3.32 19.17 -39.42
N PRO A 197 4.47 18.89 -40.09
CA PRO A 197 5.06 19.80 -41.07
C PRO A 197 4.17 20.00 -42.30
#